data_AF-A0A536PCR1-F1
#
_entry.id   AF-A0A536PCR1-F1
#
_cell.length_a   1.000
_cell.length_b   1.000
_cell.length_c   1.000
_cell.angle_alpha   90.00
_cell.angle_beta   90.00
_cell.angle_gamma   90.00
#
_symmetry.space_group_name_H-M   'P 1'
#
loop_
_entity.id
_entity.type
_entity.pdbx_description
1 polymer ?
#
loop_
_entity_poly.entity_id
_entity_poly.type
_entity_poly.pdbx_seq_one_letter_code
_entity_poly.pdbx_strand_id
1 'polypeptide(L)'
;MPVEIIEAFRAVAPTLEAFARTNGFVIDRYRRGKAAWELRCARQQGGEARLTVSYRERTGHLLDVSATWWVDDLTSRTRRLVSAKAGAFDRRASQRQLEELLLDAMHQIDRWAPSDLGPPRGPFKDWVADGGETLTDDHDQLPVR
;
A
#
# COMPACT_ATOMS: atom_id res chain seq x y z
N MET A 1 1.86 18.55 8.71
CA MET A 1 1.63 17.40 9.60
C MET A 1 2.16 17.75 10.98
N PRO A 2 1.47 17.39 12.08
CA PRO A 2 1.94 17.66 13.44
C PRO A 2 3.30 16.99 13.75
N VAL A 3 4.11 17.64 14.59
CA VAL A 3 5.49 17.20 14.91
C VAL A 3 5.49 15.87 15.64
N GLU A 4 4.55 15.64 16.55
CA GLU A 4 4.41 14.40 17.30
C GLU A 4 4.20 13.18 16.41
N ILE A 5 3.50 13.36 15.27
CA ILE A 5 3.30 12.30 14.27
C ILE A 5 4.62 12.02 13.55
N ILE A 6 5.34 13.08 13.17
CA ILE A 6 6.64 12.94 12.50
C ILE A 6 7.64 12.23 13.41
N GLU A 7 7.72 12.59 14.68
CA GLU A 7 8.62 11.94 15.65
C GLU A 7 8.19 10.49 15.92
N ALA A 8 6.89 10.21 15.97
CA ALA A 8 6.39 8.84 16.12
C ALA A 8 6.82 7.94 14.97
N PHE A 9 6.74 8.42 13.72
CA PHE A 9 7.21 7.66 12.56
C PHE A 9 8.73 7.64 12.43
N ARG A 10 9.45 8.71 12.82
CA ARG A 10 10.92 8.73 12.82
C ARG A 10 11.50 7.59 13.67
N ALA A 11 10.91 7.30 14.83
CA ALA A 11 11.35 6.23 15.73
C ALA A 11 11.26 4.82 15.11
N VAL A 12 10.32 4.60 14.19
CA VAL A 12 10.09 3.30 13.54
C VAL A 12 10.56 3.25 12.09
N ALA A 13 10.97 4.39 11.53
CA ALA A 13 11.37 4.51 10.13
C ALA A 13 12.45 3.50 9.70
N PRO A 14 13.55 3.29 10.48
CA PRO A 14 14.58 2.32 10.08
C PRO A 14 14.02 0.91 9.90
N THR A 15 13.14 0.47 10.79
CA THR A 15 12.48 -0.84 10.73
C THR A 15 11.55 -0.94 9.52
N LEU A 16 10.72 0.08 9.27
CA LEU A 16 9.81 0.09 8.12
C LEU A 16 10.57 0.10 6.78
N GLU A 17 11.65 0.88 6.69
CA GLU A 17 12.50 0.97 5.51
C GLU A 17 13.27 -0.31 5.23
N ALA A 18 13.84 -0.92 6.28
CA ALA A 18 14.52 -2.21 6.17
C ALA A 18 13.54 -3.30 5.75
N PHE A 19 12.39 -3.39 6.41
CA PHE A 19 11.34 -4.35 6.06
C PHE A 19 10.88 -4.20 4.61
N ALA A 20 10.61 -2.97 4.17
CA ALA A 20 10.16 -2.72 2.81
C ALA A 20 11.22 -3.13 1.77
N ARG A 21 12.49 -2.78 2.01
CA ARG A 21 13.60 -3.14 1.13
C ARG A 21 13.77 -4.65 1.00
N THR A 22 13.77 -5.36 2.14
CA THR A 22 13.97 -6.81 2.19
C THR A 22 12.83 -7.56 1.48
N ASN A 23 11.59 -7.06 1.58
CA ASN A 23 10.41 -7.75 1.06
C ASN A 23 9.83 -7.14 -0.23
N GLY A 24 10.55 -6.21 -0.87
CA GLY A 24 10.15 -5.63 -2.16
C GLY A 24 8.94 -4.69 -2.13
N PHE A 25 8.71 -3.97 -1.03
CA PHE A 25 7.66 -2.96 -0.94
C PHE A 25 8.16 -1.57 -1.35
N VAL A 26 7.27 -0.80 -1.98
CA VAL A 26 7.41 0.65 -2.17
C VAL A 26 6.80 1.39 -0.99
N ILE A 27 7.47 2.41 -0.46
CA ILE A 27 6.97 3.20 0.67
C ILE A 27 6.36 4.52 0.18
N ASP A 28 5.08 4.70 0.47
CA ASP A 28 4.37 5.97 0.40
C ASP A 28 4.23 6.58 1.80
N ARG A 29 4.96 7.66 2.06
CA ARG A 29 4.88 8.37 3.36
C ARG A 29 3.81 9.46 3.28
N TYR A 30 2.95 9.51 4.28
CA TYR A 30 2.03 10.64 4.49
C TYR A 30 1.12 10.96 3.30
N ARG A 31 0.74 9.91 2.56
CA ARG A 31 0.01 10.04 1.31
C ARG A 31 -1.29 10.83 1.52
N ARG A 32 -1.49 11.88 0.72
CA ARG A 32 -2.64 12.81 0.81
C ARG A 32 -2.80 13.44 2.21
N GLY A 33 -1.69 13.72 2.89
CA GLY A 33 -1.68 14.37 4.20
C GLY A 33 -2.08 13.48 5.38
N LYS A 34 -2.28 12.18 5.16
CA LYS A 34 -2.67 11.24 6.22
C LYS A 34 -1.51 10.95 7.17
N ALA A 35 -1.79 10.78 8.45
CA ALA A 35 -0.84 10.35 9.47
C ALA A 35 -0.52 8.84 9.36
N ALA A 36 -0.08 8.40 8.19
CA ALA A 36 0.19 7.01 7.89
C ALA A 36 1.37 6.83 6.93
N TRP A 37 2.07 5.72 7.08
CA TRP A 37 2.98 5.17 6.07
C TRP A 37 2.33 3.95 5.43
N GLU A 38 2.44 3.87 4.11
CA GLU A 38 1.87 2.80 3.30
C GLU A 38 3.01 2.05 2.62
N LEU A 39 3.14 0.74 2.89
CA LEU A 39 4.07 -0.15 2.19
C LEU A 39 3.26 -0.92 1.15
N ARG A 40 3.57 -0.75 -0.12
CA ARG A 40 2.77 -1.25 -1.26
C ARG A 40 3.55 -2.22 -2.12
N CYS A 41 2.90 -3.26 -2.59
CA CYS A 41 3.47 -4.22 -3.53
C CYS A 41 2.40 -4.76 -4.49
N ALA A 42 2.81 -5.13 -5.70
CA ALA A 42 1.97 -5.89 -6.61
C ALA A 42 1.90 -7.35 -6.14
N ARG A 43 0.74 -7.99 -6.27
CA ARG A 43 0.59 -9.43 -5.99
C ARG A 43 0.67 -10.25 -7.27
N GLN A 44 1.26 -11.44 -7.17
CA GLN A 44 1.26 -12.42 -8.26
C GLN A 44 -0.16 -12.88 -8.63
N GLN A 45 -1.08 -12.92 -7.67
CA GLN A 45 -2.50 -13.24 -7.90
C GLN A 45 -3.28 -12.06 -8.52
N GLY A 46 -2.59 -10.98 -8.90
CA GLY A 46 -3.18 -9.78 -9.46
C GLY A 46 -3.54 -8.72 -8.42
N GLY A 47 -3.68 -7.49 -8.90
CA GLY A 47 -3.97 -6.33 -8.07
C GLY A 47 -2.81 -5.90 -7.19
N GLU A 48 -3.12 -5.12 -6.16
CA GLU A 48 -2.14 -4.48 -5.30
C GLU A 48 -2.46 -4.72 -3.83
N ALA A 49 -1.42 -4.97 -3.05
CA ALA A 49 -1.50 -5.12 -1.61
C ALA A 49 -0.78 -3.98 -0.88
N ARG A 50 -1.21 -3.74 0.35
CA ARG A 50 -0.70 -2.67 1.18
C ARG A 50 -0.71 -3.04 2.64
N LEU A 51 0.40 -2.78 3.30
CA LEU A 51 0.47 -2.62 4.75
C LEU A 51 0.35 -1.13 5.07
N THR A 52 -0.60 -0.78 5.93
CA THR A 52 -0.79 0.60 6.40
C THR A 52 -0.43 0.66 7.88
N VAL A 53 0.56 1.48 8.19
CA VAL A 53 0.95 1.84 9.55
C VAL A 53 0.42 3.24 9.83
N SER A 54 -0.61 3.35 10.66
CA SER A 54 -1.29 4.63 10.93
C SER A 54 -1.14 5.06 12.38
N TYR A 55 -0.91 6.35 12.59
CA TYR A 55 -0.84 6.94 13.92
C TYR A 55 -2.24 7.04 14.55
N ARG A 56 -2.39 6.51 15.78
CA ARG A 56 -3.64 6.58 16.53
C ARG A 56 -3.63 7.79 17.47
N GLU A 57 -4.22 8.90 17.02
CA GLU A 57 -4.24 10.18 17.73
C GLU A 57 -4.77 10.09 19.16
N ARG A 58 -5.87 9.35 19.39
CA ARG A 58 -6.52 9.21 20.71
C ARG A 58 -5.56 8.77 21.82
N THR A 59 -4.56 7.97 21.46
CA THR A 59 -3.58 7.41 22.42
C THR A 59 -2.19 8.03 22.26
N GLY A 60 -1.82 8.49 21.07
CA GLY A 60 -0.54 9.15 20.78
C GLY A 60 0.72 8.27 20.86
N HIS A 61 0.63 7.06 21.40
CA HIS A 61 1.75 6.11 21.52
C HIS A 61 1.58 4.85 20.66
N LEU A 62 0.40 4.66 20.03
CA LEU A 62 0.10 3.47 19.25
C LEU A 62 0.15 3.76 17.74
N LEU A 63 0.76 2.83 17.02
CA LEU A 63 0.67 2.73 15.57
C LEU A 63 -0.18 1.50 15.22
N ASP A 64 -1.30 1.70 14.54
CA ASP A 64 -2.10 0.57 14.05
C ASP A 64 -1.50 0.04 12.75
N VAL A 65 -1.38 -1.29 12.65
CA VAL A 65 -0.95 -1.98 11.44
C VAL A 65 -2.15 -2.71 10.85
N SER A 66 -2.40 -2.47 9.56
CA SER A 66 -3.47 -3.11 8.82
C SER A 66 -2.96 -3.60 7.47
N ALA A 67 -3.54 -4.70 7.00
CA ALA A 67 -3.29 -5.27 5.69
C ALA A 67 -4.51 -4.99 4.79
N THR A 68 -4.25 -4.71 3.52
CA THR A 68 -5.29 -4.56 2.50
C THR A 68 -4.80 -5.20 1.21
N TRP A 69 -5.69 -5.89 0.50
CA TRP A 69 -5.48 -6.30 -0.88
C TRP A 69 -6.69 -5.91 -1.71
N TRP A 70 -6.45 -5.39 -2.91
CA TRP A 70 -7.50 -5.06 -3.84
C TRP A 70 -7.14 -5.43 -5.27
N VAL A 71 -8.18 -5.65 -6.07
CA VAL A 71 -8.09 -5.86 -7.51
C VAL A 71 -9.01 -4.83 -8.17
N ASP A 72 -8.47 -4.14 -9.16
CA ASP A 72 -9.18 -3.14 -9.93
C ASP A 72 -9.61 -3.74 -11.27
N ASP A 73 -10.86 -3.51 -11.64
CA ASP A 73 -11.36 -3.72 -12.99
C ASP A 73 -11.51 -2.34 -13.63
N LEU A 74 -10.58 -2.02 -14.53
CA LEU A 74 -10.56 -0.72 -15.21
C LEU A 74 -11.67 -0.58 -16.24
N THR A 75 -12.15 -1.69 -16.82
CA THR A 75 -13.26 -1.67 -17.78
C THR A 75 -14.56 -1.31 -17.08
N SER A 76 -14.88 -1.96 -15.97
CA SER A 76 -16.07 -1.63 -15.17
C SER A 76 -15.86 -0.46 -14.22
N ARG A 77 -14.62 0.02 -14.08
CA ARG A 77 -14.19 1.05 -13.11
C ARG A 77 -14.57 0.66 -11.67
N THR A 78 -14.41 -0.61 -11.32
CA THR A 78 -14.73 -1.13 -9.99
C THR A 78 -13.51 -1.64 -9.26
N ARG A 79 -13.59 -1.67 -7.93
CA ARG A 79 -12.59 -2.26 -7.03
C ARG A 79 -13.22 -3.35 -6.19
N ARG A 80 -12.61 -4.52 -6.15
CA ARG A 80 -12.86 -5.52 -5.10
C ARG A 80 -11.73 -5.44 -4.09
N LEU A 81 -12.03 -5.54 -2.79
CA LEU A 81 -11.01 -5.46 -1.75
C LEU A 81 -11.33 -6.34 -0.56
N VAL A 82 -10.28 -6.72 0.16
CA VAL A 82 -10.30 -7.29 1.49
C VAL A 82 -9.33 -6.50 2.37
N SER A 83 -9.67 -6.33 3.64
CA SER A 83 -8.81 -5.63 4.59
C SER A 83 -9.00 -6.20 5.99
N ALA A 84 -7.92 -6.20 6.76
CA ALA A 84 -7.98 -6.58 8.17
C ALA A 84 -6.95 -5.79 8.98
N LYS A 85 -7.26 -5.58 10.25
CA LYS A 85 -6.30 -5.05 11.22
C LYS A 85 -5.40 -6.21 11.67
N ALA A 86 -4.10 -6.06 11.52
CA ALA A 86 -3.11 -7.02 11.99
C ALA A 86 -2.82 -6.81 13.48
N GLY A 87 -2.76 -5.55 13.94
CA GLY A 87 -2.51 -5.27 15.35
C GLY A 87 -2.27 -3.79 15.63
N ALA A 88 -1.85 -3.50 16.86
CA ALA A 88 -1.38 -2.19 17.29
C ALA A 88 0.00 -2.34 17.91
N PHE A 89 0.93 -1.51 17.46
CA PHE A 89 2.28 -1.43 18.00
C PHE A 89 2.38 -0.28 18.99
N ASP A 90 2.78 -0.58 20.23
CA ASP A 90 3.20 0.43 21.20
C ASP A 90 4.62 0.84 20.89
N ARG A 91 4.87 2.14 20.68
CA ARG A 91 6.21 2.67 20.38
C ARG A 91 7.25 2.45 21.50
N ARG A 92 6.82 2.04 22.69
CA ARG A 92 7.70 1.64 23.81
C ARG A 92 8.16 0.19 23.72
N ALA A 93 7.53 -0.60 22.86
CA ALA A 93 7.90 -1.99 22.62
C ALA A 93 9.19 -2.08 21.79
N SER A 94 9.76 -3.28 21.70
CA SER A 94 10.98 -3.51 20.94
C SER A 94 10.72 -3.41 19.42
N GLN A 95 11.74 -2.98 18.65
CA GLN A 95 11.64 -2.96 17.19
C GLN A 95 11.37 -4.35 16.60
N ARG A 96 11.87 -5.42 17.23
CA ARG A 96 11.58 -6.80 16.84
C ARG A 96 10.07 -7.09 16.83
N GLN A 97 9.32 -6.58 17.81
CA GLN A 97 7.87 -6.78 17.86
C GLN A 97 7.15 -6.05 16.71
N LEU A 98 7.69 -4.92 16.25
CA LEU A 98 7.17 -4.26 15.04
C LEU A 98 7.45 -5.10 13.80
N GLU A 99 8.65 -5.68 13.67
CA GLU A 99 9.01 -6.56 12.56
C GLU A 99 8.11 -7.81 12.52
N GLU A 100 7.91 -8.47 13.66
CA GLU A 100 7.03 -9.64 13.78
C GLU A 100 5.58 -9.27 13.38
N LEU A 101 5.08 -8.12 13.83
CA LEU A 101 3.74 -7.64 13.44
C LEU A 101 3.62 -7.34 11.93
N LEU A 102 4.68 -6.81 11.30
CA LEU A 102 4.69 -6.57 9.85
C LEU A 102 4.75 -7.87 9.06
N LEU A 103 5.54 -8.85 9.53
CA LEU A 103 5.59 -10.20 8.96
C LEU A 103 4.23 -10.88 9.04
N ASP A 104 3.55 -10.81 10.19
CA ASP A 104 2.21 -11.38 10.35
C ASP A 104 1.19 -10.74 9.41
N ALA A 105 1.25 -9.41 9.25
CA ALA A 105 0.40 -8.68 8.32
C ALA A 105 0.68 -9.07 6.85
N MET A 106 1.96 -9.29 6.50
CA MET A 106 2.35 -9.79 5.17
C MET A 106 1.84 -11.21 4.94
N HIS A 107 2.05 -12.13 5.88
CA HIS A 107 1.50 -13.50 5.81
C HIS A 107 -0.03 -13.51 5.76
N GLN A 108 -0.70 -12.52 6.34
CA GLN A 108 -2.14 -12.36 6.19
C GLN A 108 -2.53 -12.01 4.75
N ILE A 109 -1.78 -11.13 4.08
CA ILE A 109 -1.97 -10.84 2.65
C ILE A 109 -1.77 -12.12 1.82
N ASP A 110 -0.70 -12.86 2.09
CA ASP A 110 -0.35 -14.05 1.31
C ASP A 110 -1.41 -15.15 1.37
N ARG A 111 -2.09 -15.26 2.52
CA ARG A 111 -3.17 -16.22 2.73
C ARG A 111 -4.47 -15.86 2.02
N TRP A 112 -4.69 -14.61 1.64
CA TRP A 112 -5.92 -14.22 0.96
C TRP A 112 -5.96 -14.73 -0.49
N ALA A 113 -7.08 -15.35 -0.83
CA ALA A 113 -7.46 -15.84 -2.14
C ALA A 113 -8.51 -14.92 -2.80
N PRO A 114 -8.71 -14.99 -4.14
CA PRO A 114 -9.68 -14.15 -4.83
C PRO A 114 -11.13 -14.25 -4.31
N SER A 115 -11.48 -15.34 -3.63
CA SER A 115 -12.76 -15.53 -2.94
C SER A 115 -12.95 -14.67 -1.70
N ASP A 116 -11.86 -14.22 -1.06
CA ASP A 116 -11.91 -13.38 0.13
C ASP A 116 -12.17 -11.91 -0.20
N LEU A 117 -11.96 -11.53 -1.45
CA LEU A 117 -12.27 -10.19 -1.94
C LEU A 117 -13.78 -9.96 -1.90
N GLY A 118 -14.18 -8.85 -1.26
CA GLY A 118 -15.57 -8.43 -1.18
C GLY A 118 -16.20 -8.12 -2.55
N PRO A 119 -17.48 -7.70 -2.54
CA PRO A 119 -18.18 -7.34 -3.77
C PRO A 119 -17.51 -6.13 -4.45
N PRO A 120 -17.67 -5.99 -5.77
CA PRO A 120 -17.15 -4.84 -6.51
C PRO A 120 -17.77 -3.54 -5.98
N ARG A 121 -16.93 -2.52 -5.78
CA ARG A 121 -17.31 -1.16 -5.39
C ARG A 121 -17.02 -0.21 -6.55
N GLY A 122 -17.91 0.74 -6.81
CA GLY A 122 -17.83 1.66 -7.95
C GLY A 122 -19.19 1.78 -8.64
N PRO A 123 -19.23 2.26 -9.90
CA PRO A 123 -18.09 2.69 -10.71
C PRO A 123 -17.44 3.98 -10.17
N PHE A 124 -16.11 4.05 -10.18
CA PHE A 124 -15.37 5.26 -9.83
C PHE A 124 -15.24 6.15 -11.06
N LYS A 125 -15.86 7.33 -11.02
CA LYS A 125 -15.97 8.24 -12.19
C LYS A 125 -14.62 8.79 -12.65
N ASP A 126 -13.68 8.96 -11.73
CA ASP A 126 -12.37 9.57 -11.99
C ASP A 126 -11.31 8.55 -12.44
N TRP A 127 -11.68 7.28 -12.60
CA TRP A 127 -10.81 6.26 -13.17
C TRP A 127 -10.89 6.35 -14.70
N VAL A 128 -9.93 7.06 -15.27
CA VAL A 128 -9.66 6.98 -16.70
C VAL A 128 -9.05 5.60 -16.94
N ALA A 129 -9.69 4.78 -17.78
CA ALA A 129 -8.97 3.66 -18.37
C ALA A 129 -7.86 4.32 -19.18
N ASP A 130 -6.59 4.11 -18.82
CA ASP A 130 -5.47 4.49 -19.69
C ASP A 130 -5.68 3.71 -21.00
N GLY A 131 -6.38 4.36 -21.93
CA GLY A 131 -6.53 3.93 -23.30
C GLY A 131 -5.16 4.04 -23.91
N GLY A 132 -4.65 2.91 -24.39
CA GLY A 132 -3.27 2.73 -24.81
C GLY A 132 -2.73 3.93 -25.57
N GLU A 133 -1.52 4.34 -25.20
CA GLU A 133 -0.62 4.98 -26.15
C GLU A 133 -0.57 4.07 -27.38
N THR A 134 -1.33 4.46 -28.39
CA THR A 134 -1.05 4.05 -29.76
C THR A 134 0.33 4.63 -30.02
N LEU A 135 1.34 3.78 -30.01
CA LEU A 135 2.59 4.02 -30.74
C LEU A 135 2.15 4.27 -32.19
N THR A 136 1.86 5.52 -32.54
CA THR A 136 2.07 5.98 -33.90
C THR A 136 3.57 5.92 -34.11
N ASP A 137 4.01 4.84 -34.76
CA ASP A 137 5.29 4.75 -35.44
C ASP A 137 5.46 6.01 -36.31
N ASP A 138 6.14 7.00 -35.77
CA ASP A 138 6.68 8.11 -36.54
C ASP A 138 8.11 7.73 -36.94
N HIS A 139 8.21 6.71 -37.80
CA HIS A 139 9.46 6.35 -38.46
C HIS A 139 9.61 7.19 -39.73
N ASP A 140 10.17 8.38 -39.53
CA ASP A 140 11.36 8.89 -40.21
C ASP A 140 11.47 8.58 -41.72
N GLN A 141 10.86 9.44 -42.54
CA GLN A 141 11.22 9.53 -43.96
C GLN A 141 12.58 10.22 -44.11
N LEU A 142 13.62 9.42 -44.33
CA LEU A 142 14.91 9.90 -44.83
C LEU A 142 14.77 10.44 -46.26
N PRO A 143 15.40 11.58 -46.61
CA PRO A 143 15.41 12.05 -47.99
C PRO A 143 16.35 11.17 -48.84
N VAL A 144 15.82 10.68 -49.95
CA VAL A 144 16.60 10.15 -51.07
C VAL A 144 17.32 11.32 -51.73
N ARG A 145 18.60 11.11 -52.04
CA ARG A 145 19.52 12.05 -52.71
C ARG A 145 18.98 12.61 -54.03
#